data_AF-A0AAQ2XQZ3-F1
#
_entry.id   AF-A0AAQ2XQZ3-F1
#
_cell.length_a   1.000
_cell.length_b   1.000
_cell.length_c   1.000
_cell.angle_alpha   90.00
_cell.angle_beta   90.00
_cell.angle_gamma   90.00
#
_symmetry.space_group_name_H-M   'P 1'
#
loop_
_entity.id
_entity.type
_entity.pdbx_description
1 polymer ?
#
loop_
_entity_poly.entity_id
_entity_poly.type
_entity_poly.pdbx_seq_one_letter_code
_entity_poly.pdbx_strand_id
1 'polypeptide(L)'
;MIIELYGCPGCGKTYLIQRITGQTNTVAMSDSNIKNMLINIAKKTSLLSPKSMRLNRKILSCVKNENDKPLYVNKVVEYFVRNIVLLSFGYRHIKKDMFMAEGLVHRVVSMAVNFGWNSDVVDRIMLVLSDEMKDVHPFYLEVDVETCFRSIKERNRHETQMDELDDKNLRSFLKEYEKLFSYVTDNYNFEKVTRDDYRPIEEVIK
;
A
#
# COMPACT_ATOMS: atom_id res chain seq x y z
N MET A 1 -5.79 -0.41 -17.12
CA MET A 1 -6.10 -1.29 -15.98
C MET A 1 -5.02 -1.16 -14.92
N ILE A 2 -5.38 -1.06 -13.64
CA ILE A 2 -4.38 -1.00 -12.56
C ILE A 2 -4.32 -2.36 -11.89
N ILE A 3 -3.16 -3.00 -11.84
CA ILE A 3 -2.93 -4.21 -11.06
C ILE A 3 -2.24 -3.78 -9.77
N GLU A 4 -2.91 -3.99 -8.64
CA GLU A 4 -2.36 -3.73 -7.32
C GLU A 4 -1.83 -5.03 -6.73
N LEU A 5 -0.58 -5.03 -6.28
CA LEU A 5 -0.03 -6.14 -5.50
C LEU A 5 0.17 -5.67 -4.06
N TYR A 6 -0.58 -6.28 -3.14
CA TYR A 6 -0.47 -6.04 -1.70
C TYR A 6 -0.01 -7.31 -0.97
N GLY A 7 0.28 -7.17 0.32
CA GLY A 7 0.86 -8.23 1.14
C GLY A 7 1.97 -7.71 2.06
N CYS A 8 2.41 -8.56 2.99
CA CYS A 8 3.30 -8.17 4.07
C CYS A 8 4.58 -7.46 3.57
N PRO A 9 5.13 -6.50 4.33
CA PRO A 9 6.49 -6.04 4.11
C PRO A 9 7.45 -7.24 3.98
N GLY A 10 8.43 -7.15 3.07
CA GLY A 10 9.32 -8.27 2.77
C GLY A 10 8.76 -9.36 1.84
N CYS A 11 7.46 -9.40 1.51
CA CYS A 11 6.88 -10.49 0.71
C CYS A 11 7.36 -10.56 -0.76
N GLY A 12 8.08 -9.55 -1.26
CA GLY A 12 8.72 -9.62 -2.59
C GLY A 12 7.89 -9.03 -3.73
N LYS A 13 6.93 -8.15 -3.45
CA LYS A 13 6.08 -7.48 -4.44
C LYS A 13 6.84 -6.91 -5.64
N THR A 14 7.88 -6.10 -5.36
CA THR A 14 8.71 -5.51 -6.41
C THR A 14 9.39 -6.56 -7.27
N TYR A 15 9.88 -7.65 -6.67
CA TYR A 15 10.52 -8.74 -7.40
C TYR A 15 9.53 -9.47 -8.31
N LEU A 16 8.31 -9.74 -7.82
CA LEU A 16 7.27 -10.36 -8.63
C LEU A 16 6.86 -9.47 -9.82
N ILE A 17 6.66 -8.17 -9.59
CA ILE A 17 6.35 -7.21 -10.66
C ILE A 17 7.48 -7.18 -11.71
N GLN A 18 8.74 -7.20 -11.29
CA GLN A 18 9.88 -7.25 -12.21
C GLN A 18 9.89 -8.54 -13.05
N ARG A 19 9.57 -9.69 -12.43
CA ARG A 19 9.44 -10.97 -13.15
C ARG A 19 8.34 -10.93 -14.21
N ILE A 20 7.17 -10.40 -13.86
CA ILE A 20 6.01 -10.35 -14.76
C ILE A 20 6.23 -9.36 -15.91
N THR A 21 6.76 -8.17 -15.60
CA THR A 21 6.89 -7.09 -16.59
C THR A 21 8.17 -7.17 -17.42
N GLY A 22 9.15 -7.98 -17.00
CA GLY A 22 10.50 -8.00 -17.57
C GLY A 22 11.29 -6.70 -17.36
N GLN A 23 10.72 -5.73 -16.64
CA GLN A 23 11.38 -4.46 -16.36
C GLN A 23 12.28 -4.62 -15.13
N THR A 24 13.60 -4.58 -15.32
CA THR A 24 14.49 -4.19 -14.24
C THR A 24 14.22 -2.71 -13.97
N ASN A 25 13.83 -2.34 -12.75
CA ASN A 25 13.62 -0.93 -12.42
C ASN A 25 14.95 -0.17 -12.56
N THR A 26 15.21 0.39 -13.73
CA THR A 26 16.18 1.46 -13.96
C THR A 26 15.43 2.66 -14.50
N VAL A 27 14.47 3.17 -13.73
CA VAL A 27 14.29 4.62 -13.71
C VAL A 27 15.40 5.15 -12.81
N ALA A 28 16.60 5.31 -13.39
CA ALA A 28 17.55 6.26 -12.85
C ALA A 28 16.82 7.61 -12.85
N MET A 29 16.36 8.04 -11.67
CA MET A 29 15.83 9.39 -11.51
C MET A 29 16.99 10.32 -11.80
N SER A 30 17.01 10.93 -12.99
CA SER A 30 17.90 12.03 -13.26
C SER A 30 17.59 13.16 -12.26
N ASP A 31 18.57 13.41 -11.40
CA ASP A 31 18.59 14.42 -10.35
C ASP A 31 18.56 15.84 -10.94
N SER A 32 17.38 16.33 -11.32
CA SER A 32 17.18 17.76 -11.49
C SER A 32 16.27 18.31 -10.39
N ASN A 33 16.81 19.23 -9.61
CA ASN A 33 16.09 19.92 -8.52
C ASN A 33 14.76 20.53 -9.01
N ILE A 34 14.71 20.97 -10.27
CA ILE A 34 13.52 21.52 -10.91
C ILE A 34 12.43 20.45 -11.08
N LYS A 35 12.78 19.24 -11.54
CA LYS A 35 11.82 18.13 -11.67
C LYS A 35 11.24 17.73 -10.33
N ASN A 36 12.09 17.66 -9.29
CA ASN A 36 11.63 17.40 -7.92
C ASN A 36 10.71 18.50 -7.38
N MET A 37 11.02 19.77 -7.66
CA MET A 37 10.16 20.91 -7.31
C MET A 37 8.78 20.81 -8.00
N LEU A 38 8.76 20.53 -9.31
CA LEU A 38 7.52 20.38 -10.07
C LEU A 38 6.68 19.19 -9.58
N ILE A 39 7.32 18.06 -9.27
CA ILE A 39 6.65 16.90 -8.66
C ILE A 39 6.03 17.28 -7.32
N ASN A 40 6.74 18.04 -6.49
CA ASN A 40 6.22 18.48 -5.20
C ASN A 40 5.04 19.45 -5.35
N ILE A 41 5.09 20.35 -6.32
CA ILE A 41 3.96 21.23 -6.66
C ILE A 41 2.77 20.38 -7.12
N ALA A 42 2.96 19.45 -8.04
CA ALA A 42 1.91 18.56 -8.54
C ALA A 42 1.28 17.72 -7.41
N LYS A 43 2.08 17.20 -6.48
CA LYS A 43 1.59 16.50 -5.28
C LYS A 43 0.73 17.45 -4.43
N LYS A 44 1.21 18.66 -4.13
CA LYS A 44 0.44 19.63 -3.34
C LYS A 44 -0.87 20.00 -4.02
N THR A 45 -0.85 20.32 -5.32
CA THR A 45 -2.06 20.71 -6.06
C THR A 45 -3.05 19.56 -6.20
N SER A 46 -2.58 18.32 -6.38
CA SER A 46 -3.45 17.13 -6.44
C SER A 46 -4.29 16.93 -5.17
N LEU A 47 -3.72 17.26 -4.00
CA LEU A 47 -4.40 17.19 -2.71
C LEU A 47 -5.45 18.29 -2.52
N LEU A 48 -5.30 19.41 -3.23
CA LEU A 48 -6.23 20.55 -3.19
C LEU A 48 -7.42 20.40 -4.15
N SER A 49 -7.46 19.36 -4.98
CA SER A 49 -8.62 19.14 -5.85
C SER A 49 -9.89 18.87 -5.01
N PRO A 50 -11.09 19.33 -5.43
CA PRO A 50 -12.32 19.14 -4.65
C PRO A 50 -12.62 17.67 -4.31
N LYS A 51 -12.34 16.75 -5.24
CA LYS A 51 -12.48 15.30 -5.01
C LYS A 51 -11.49 14.80 -3.95
N SER A 52 -10.22 15.19 -4.04
CA SER A 52 -9.20 14.84 -3.04
C SER A 52 -9.53 15.37 -1.66
N MET A 53 -9.95 16.63 -1.54
CA MET A 53 -10.34 17.22 -0.26
C MET A 53 -11.57 16.53 0.35
N ARG A 54 -12.57 16.19 -0.48
CA ARG A 54 -13.75 15.43 -0.04
C ARG A 54 -13.36 14.04 0.44
N LEU A 55 -12.50 13.34 -0.30
CA LEU A 55 -12.00 12.02 0.07
C LEU A 55 -11.23 12.07 1.39
N ASN A 56 -10.31 13.04 1.55
CA ASN A 56 -9.57 13.26 2.78
C ASN A 56 -10.50 13.40 4.00
N ARG A 57 -11.56 14.22 3.89
CA ARG A 57 -12.55 14.39 4.97
C ARG A 57 -13.31 13.11 5.27
N LYS A 58 -13.72 12.36 4.24
CA LYS A 58 -14.41 11.07 4.43
C LYS A 58 -13.53 10.06 5.16
N ILE A 59 -12.26 9.92 4.76
CA ILE A 59 -11.34 8.99 5.42
C ILE A 59 -11.10 9.41 6.87
N LEU A 60 -10.83 10.70 7.13
CA LEU A 60 -10.66 11.21 8.50
C LEU A 60 -11.91 10.98 9.37
N SER A 61 -13.12 11.08 8.80
CA SER A 61 -14.35 10.78 9.55
C SER A 61 -14.48 9.30 9.94
N CYS A 62 -13.87 8.37 9.18
CA CYS A 62 -13.88 6.94 9.50
C CYS A 62 -13.06 6.60 10.75
N VAL A 63 -12.11 7.47 11.11
CA VAL A 63 -11.10 7.24 12.15
C VAL A 63 -11.17 8.26 13.29
N LYS A 64 -12.15 9.15 13.29
CA LYS A 64 -12.25 10.28 14.23
C LYS A 64 -12.26 9.87 15.71
N ASN A 65 -12.82 8.70 16.02
CA ASN A 65 -12.96 8.19 17.38
C ASN A 65 -11.98 7.04 17.68
N GLU A 66 -11.06 6.76 16.76
CA GLU A 66 -10.07 5.69 16.92
C GLU A 66 -8.82 6.21 17.62
N ASN A 67 -8.02 5.30 18.17
CA ASN A 67 -6.73 5.65 18.78
C ASN A 67 -5.77 6.24 17.72
N ASP A 68 -5.28 7.45 17.93
CA ASP A 68 -4.36 8.14 17.02
C ASP A 68 -2.89 8.05 17.45
N LYS A 69 -2.59 7.31 18.53
CA LYS A 69 -1.23 7.08 18.99
C LYS A 69 -0.55 6.03 18.10
N PRO A 70 0.53 6.38 17.38
CA PRO A 70 1.21 5.42 16.52
C PRO A 70 2.00 4.40 17.35
N LEU A 71 2.04 3.15 16.86
CA LEU A 71 2.68 2.00 17.52
C LEU A 71 4.09 1.73 16.99
N TYR A 72 4.29 1.83 15.67
CA TYR A 72 5.51 1.39 14.99
C TYR A 72 6.24 2.50 14.22
N VAL A 73 5.66 3.70 14.15
CA VAL A 73 6.20 4.83 13.37
C VAL A 73 6.07 6.14 14.14
N ASN A 74 6.84 7.15 13.73
CA ASN A 74 6.70 8.53 14.19
C ASN A 74 5.96 9.38 13.14
N LYS A 75 4.71 9.00 12.85
CA LYS A 75 3.83 9.69 11.89
C LYS A 75 2.40 9.74 12.45
N VAL A 76 1.71 10.84 12.18
CA VAL A 76 0.29 11.04 12.55
C VAL A 76 -0.65 10.49 11.48
N VAL A 77 -1.92 10.30 11.83
CA VAL A 77 -2.95 9.74 10.93
C VAL A 77 -3.03 10.51 9.61
N GLU A 78 -2.98 11.84 9.64
CA GLU A 78 -3.08 12.71 8.47
C GLU A 78 -1.99 12.43 7.43
N TYR A 79 -0.80 11.98 7.88
CA TYR A 79 0.26 11.60 6.96
C TYR A 79 -0.16 10.41 6.08
N PHE A 80 -0.76 9.39 6.69
CA PHE A 80 -1.26 8.20 5.99
C PHE A 80 -2.45 8.53 5.10
N VAL A 81 -3.43 9.29 5.63
CA VAL A 81 -4.59 9.72 4.85
C VAL A 81 -4.15 10.51 3.61
N ARG A 82 -3.17 11.41 3.74
CA ARG A 82 -2.64 12.17 2.61
C ARG A 82 -2.02 11.27 1.54
N ASN A 83 -1.31 10.21 1.95
CA ASN A 83 -0.73 9.24 1.01
C ASN A 83 -1.82 8.46 0.26
N ILE A 84 -2.87 8.03 0.96
CA ILE A 84 -4.04 7.36 0.36
C ILE A 84 -4.72 8.29 -0.65
N VAL A 85 -4.97 9.54 -0.28
CA VAL A 85 -5.63 10.54 -1.14
C VAL A 85 -4.78 10.86 -2.38
N LEU A 86 -3.46 10.98 -2.21
CA LEU A 86 -2.54 11.20 -3.33
C LEU A 86 -2.55 10.02 -4.30
N LEU A 87 -2.53 8.79 -3.79
CA LEU A 87 -2.56 7.59 -4.61
C LEU A 87 -3.89 7.44 -5.36
N SER A 88 -5.01 7.67 -4.67
CA SER A 88 -6.34 7.69 -5.29
C SER A 88 -6.41 8.76 -6.39
N PHE A 89 -5.82 9.94 -6.18
CA PHE A 89 -5.70 10.92 -7.26
C PHE A 89 -4.94 10.36 -8.46
N GLY A 90 -3.85 9.63 -8.25
CA GLY A 90 -3.15 8.91 -9.31
C GLY A 90 -4.05 7.95 -10.07
N TYR A 91 -4.80 7.10 -9.36
CA TYR A 91 -5.68 6.10 -9.98
C TYR A 91 -6.72 6.73 -10.91
N ARG A 92 -7.30 7.88 -10.54
CA ARG A 92 -8.26 8.60 -11.40
C ARG A 92 -7.69 9.15 -12.71
N HIS A 93 -6.38 9.33 -12.80
CA HIS A 93 -5.74 10.04 -13.93
C HIS A 93 -4.78 9.15 -14.74
N ILE A 94 -4.43 7.97 -14.25
CA ILE A 94 -3.58 7.03 -14.96
C ILE A 94 -4.41 6.34 -16.04
N LYS A 95 -4.00 6.52 -17.30
CA LYS A 95 -4.68 5.98 -18.49
C LYS A 95 -3.99 4.74 -19.08
N LYS A 96 -2.95 4.24 -18.43
CA LYS A 96 -2.14 3.12 -18.92
C LYS A 96 -2.23 1.94 -17.97
N ASP A 97 -1.93 0.76 -18.49
CA ASP A 97 -1.75 -0.42 -17.66
C ASP A 97 -0.54 -0.22 -16.76
N MET A 98 -0.73 -0.47 -15.47
CA MET A 98 0.27 -0.17 -14.46
C MET A 98 0.20 -1.17 -13.31
N PHE A 99 1.38 -1.59 -12.87
CA PHE A 99 1.55 -2.34 -11.64
C PHE A 99 1.85 -1.40 -10.48
N MET A 100 1.16 -1.61 -9.37
CA MET A 100 1.39 -0.91 -8.12
C MET A 100 1.91 -1.88 -7.08
N ALA A 101 3.20 -1.76 -6.75
CA ALA A 101 3.71 -2.28 -5.49
C ALA A 101 3.19 -1.37 -4.37
N GLU A 102 2.27 -1.88 -3.54
CA GLU A 102 1.61 -1.14 -2.44
C GLU A 102 0.63 -0.06 -2.91
N GLY A 103 -0.52 -0.52 -3.43
CA GLY A 103 -1.62 0.35 -3.81
C GLY A 103 -2.53 0.76 -2.64
N LEU A 104 -3.80 1.06 -2.92
CA LEU A 104 -4.73 1.61 -1.94
C LEU A 104 -5.01 0.61 -0.79
N VAL A 105 -5.20 -0.68 -1.10
CA VAL A 105 -5.42 -1.73 -0.09
C VAL A 105 -4.25 -1.77 0.88
N HIS A 106 -3.03 -1.78 0.34
CA HIS A 106 -1.83 -1.78 1.18
C HIS A 106 -1.74 -0.54 2.06
N ARG A 107 -2.04 0.66 1.53
CA ARG A 107 -1.93 1.91 2.31
C ARG A 107 -2.96 1.98 3.43
N VAL A 108 -4.18 1.46 3.21
CA VAL A 108 -5.21 1.39 4.26
C VAL A 108 -4.79 0.43 5.36
N VAL A 109 -4.39 -0.79 5.01
CA VAL A 109 -3.92 -1.78 6.00
C VAL A 109 -2.68 -1.27 6.74
N SER A 110 -1.74 -0.65 6.03
CA SER A 110 -0.55 -0.06 6.63
C SER A 110 -0.88 1.00 7.67
N MET A 111 -1.85 1.87 7.39
CA MET A 111 -2.35 2.83 8.36
C MET A 111 -2.95 2.12 9.57
N ALA A 112 -3.85 1.16 9.37
CA ALA A 112 -4.50 0.42 10.46
C ALA A 112 -3.49 -0.30 11.36
N VAL A 113 -2.50 -0.99 10.80
CA VAL A 113 -1.42 -1.65 11.57
C VAL A 113 -0.65 -0.63 12.42
N ASN A 114 -0.32 0.54 11.85
CA ASN A 114 0.47 1.55 12.55
C ASN A 114 -0.25 2.20 13.73
N PHE A 115 -1.58 2.15 13.79
CA PHE A 115 -2.39 2.70 14.89
C PHE A 115 -3.12 1.61 15.71
N GLY A 116 -2.91 0.34 15.39
CA GLY A 116 -3.55 -0.79 16.06
C GLY A 116 -5.07 -0.85 15.84
N TRP A 117 -5.55 -0.42 14.68
CA TRP A 117 -6.97 -0.43 14.35
C TRP A 117 -7.42 -1.82 13.87
N ASN A 118 -8.69 -2.13 14.15
CA ASN A 118 -9.30 -3.40 13.76
C ASN A 118 -9.82 -3.38 12.30
N SER A 119 -10.35 -4.51 11.86
CA SER A 119 -10.96 -4.70 10.54
C SER A 119 -12.12 -3.75 10.24
N ASP A 120 -12.92 -3.40 11.25
CA ASP A 120 -14.09 -2.52 11.04
C ASP A 120 -13.67 -1.13 10.55
N VAL A 121 -12.54 -0.61 11.06
CA VAL A 121 -11.98 0.66 10.60
C VAL A 121 -11.50 0.54 9.15
N VAL A 122 -10.86 -0.57 8.81
CA VAL A 122 -10.40 -0.87 7.45
C VAL A 122 -11.58 -0.88 6.48
N ASP A 123 -12.66 -1.57 6.82
CA ASP A 123 -13.86 -1.67 5.97
C ASP A 123 -14.51 -0.32 5.72
N ARG A 124 -14.62 0.54 6.75
CA ARG A 124 -15.16 1.90 6.58
C ARG A 124 -14.34 2.70 5.57
N ILE A 125 -13.01 2.60 5.62
CA ILE A 125 -12.12 3.30 4.70
C ILE A 125 -12.20 2.68 3.29
N MET A 126 -12.20 1.35 3.18
CA MET A 126 -12.33 0.63 1.91
C MET A 126 -13.66 0.94 1.21
N LEU A 127 -14.76 1.05 1.95
CA LEU A 127 -16.06 1.47 1.42
C LEU A 127 -16.01 2.89 0.83
N VAL A 128 -15.31 3.81 1.51
CA VAL A 128 -15.08 5.17 1.00
C VAL A 128 -14.24 5.19 -0.29
N LEU A 129 -13.35 4.21 -0.46
CA LEU A 129 -12.47 4.06 -1.63
C LEU A 129 -13.05 3.18 -2.74
N SER A 130 -14.23 2.59 -2.58
CA SER A 130 -14.84 1.68 -3.55
C SER A 130 -14.88 2.23 -4.98
N ASP A 131 -15.32 3.49 -5.14
CA ASP A 131 -15.34 4.18 -6.45
C ASP A 131 -13.94 4.30 -7.09
N GLU A 132 -12.91 4.44 -6.26
CA GLU A 132 -11.51 4.60 -6.68
C GLU A 132 -10.86 3.24 -7.03
N MET A 133 -11.43 2.15 -6.52
CA MET A 133 -10.98 0.78 -6.71
C MET A 133 -11.67 0.07 -7.87
N LYS A 134 -12.68 0.68 -8.51
CA LYS A 134 -13.52 0.00 -9.53
C LYS A 134 -12.74 -0.54 -10.74
N ASP A 135 -11.64 0.12 -11.12
CA ASP A 135 -10.80 -0.22 -12.27
C ASP A 135 -9.45 -0.83 -11.83
N VAL A 136 -9.38 -1.28 -10.57
CA VAL A 136 -8.19 -1.87 -9.94
C VAL A 136 -8.42 -3.35 -9.73
N HIS A 137 -7.45 -4.16 -10.13
CA HIS A 137 -7.39 -5.60 -9.85
C HIS A 137 -6.36 -5.86 -8.74
N PRO A 138 -6.82 -6.00 -7.48
CA PRO A 138 -5.94 -6.23 -6.35
C PRO A 138 -5.64 -7.73 -6.17
N PHE A 139 -4.37 -8.05 -6.02
CA PHE A 139 -3.87 -9.39 -5.72
C PHE A 139 -3.14 -9.41 -4.38
N TYR A 140 -3.49 -10.37 -3.54
CA TYR A 140 -2.75 -10.65 -2.32
C TYR A 140 -1.56 -11.55 -2.62
N LEU A 141 -0.34 -11.02 -2.48
CA LEU A 141 0.87 -11.83 -2.45
C LEU A 141 1.03 -12.48 -1.07
N GLU A 142 0.53 -13.68 -0.94
CA GLU A 142 0.57 -14.49 0.27
C GLU A 142 1.95 -15.11 0.44
N VAL A 143 2.61 -14.75 1.54
CA VAL A 143 3.91 -15.26 1.96
C VAL A 143 3.89 -15.28 3.49
N ASP A 144 4.37 -16.36 4.08
CA ASP A 144 4.38 -16.52 5.53
C ASP A 144 5.25 -15.46 6.23
N VAL A 145 4.84 -15.10 7.44
CA VAL A 145 5.51 -14.08 8.26
C VAL A 145 7.00 -14.37 8.47
N GLU A 146 7.42 -15.63 8.62
CA GLU A 146 8.84 -15.97 8.87
C GLU A 146 9.71 -15.73 7.64
N THR A 147 9.19 -16.04 6.45
CA THR A 147 9.86 -15.75 5.18
C THR A 147 9.94 -14.24 4.96
N CYS A 148 8.88 -13.49 5.28
CA CYS A 148 8.89 -12.02 5.24
C CYS A 148 9.92 -11.43 6.21
N PHE A 149 9.94 -11.90 7.45
CA PHE A 149 10.89 -11.49 8.48
C PHE A 149 12.34 -11.71 8.02
N ARG A 150 12.67 -12.93 7.56
CA ARG A 150 14.00 -13.26 7.02
C ARG A 150 14.35 -12.36 5.83
N SER A 151 13.42 -12.17 4.90
CA SER A 151 13.61 -11.30 3.74
C SER A 151 13.93 -9.85 4.12
N ILE A 152 13.35 -9.33 5.20
CA ILE A 152 13.65 -7.97 5.70
C ILE A 152 15.05 -7.92 6.31
N LYS A 153 15.41 -8.89 7.16
CA LYS A 153 16.73 -8.96 7.81
C LYS A 153 17.86 -9.09 6.79
N GLU A 154 17.68 -9.89 5.75
CA GLU A 154 18.67 -10.11 4.69
C GLU A 154 18.89 -8.88 3.81
N ARG A 155 17.87 -8.04 3.61
CA ARG A 155 17.96 -6.85 2.76
C ARG A 155 18.81 -5.73 3.37
N ASN A 156 18.92 -5.68 4.70
CA ASN A 156 19.65 -4.66 5.47
C ASN A 156 19.48 -3.22 4.94
N ARG A 157 18.27 -2.86 4.52
CA ARG A 157 17.96 -1.51 4.05
C ARG A 157 17.61 -0.69 5.28
N HIS A 158 18.50 0.17 5.74
CA HIS A 158 18.17 1.13 6.82
C HIS A 158 17.40 2.33 6.23
N GLU A 159 16.29 2.06 5.53
CA GLU A 159 15.54 3.07 4.76
C GLU A 159 14.25 3.52 5.45
N THR A 160 13.68 2.68 6.32
CA THR A 160 12.39 2.94 6.98
C THR A 160 12.45 2.67 8.48
N GLN A 161 11.54 3.28 9.25
CA GLN A 161 11.45 3.06 10.70
C GLN A 161 11.12 1.61 11.08
N MET A 162 10.55 0.83 10.16
CA MET A 162 10.35 -0.61 10.33
C MET A 162 11.69 -1.34 10.49
N ASP A 163 12.75 -0.85 9.84
CA ASP A 163 14.08 -1.46 9.87
C ASP A 163 14.80 -1.23 11.23
N GLU A 164 14.27 -0.32 12.05
CA GLU A 164 14.73 -0.02 13.41
C GLU A 164 13.97 -0.82 14.48
N LEU A 165 12.91 -1.55 14.10
CA LEU A 165 12.17 -2.38 15.04
C LEU A 165 13.03 -3.57 15.49
N ASP A 166 13.00 -3.86 16.79
CA ASP A 166 13.55 -5.12 17.30
C ASP A 166 12.79 -6.32 16.73
N ASP A 167 13.42 -7.50 16.77
CA ASP A 167 12.86 -8.71 16.15
C ASP A 167 11.47 -9.07 16.68
N LYS A 168 11.18 -8.80 17.96
CA LYS A 168 9.88 -9.09 18.56
C LYS A 168 8.81 -8.15 18.01
N ASN A 169 9.11 -6.85 17.96
CA ASN A 169 8.22 -5.82 17.43
C ASN A 169 8.02 -5.98 15.93
N LEU A 170 9.06 -6.34 15.17
CA LEU A 170 8.95 -6.62 13.73
C LEU A 170 8.04 -7.83 13.46
N ARG A 171 8.17 -8.91 14.23
CA ARG A 171 7.28 -10.08 14.11
C ARG A 171 5.83 -9.73 14.45
N SER A 172 5.62 -8.97 15.52
CA SER A 172 4.28 -8.49 15.90
C SER A 172 3.66 -7.65 14.77
N PHE A 173 4.43 -6.70 14.24
CA PHE A 173 4.04 -5.86 13.11
C PHE A 173 3.64 -6.67 11.88
N LEU A 174 4.46 -7.64 11.47
CA LEU A 174 4.16 -8.50 10.31
C LEU A 174 2.92 -9.37 10.51
N LYS A 175 2.67 -9.86 11.73
CA LYS A 175 1.45 -10.62 12.06
C LYS A 175 0.18 -9.79 11.95
N GLU A 176 0.23 -8.53 12.37
CA GLU A 176 -0.92 -7.62 12.20
C GLU A 176 -1.20 -7.33 10.72
N TYR A 177 -0.15 -7.20 9.88
CA TYR A 177 -0.34 -7.14 8.42
C TYR A 177 -0.97 -8.40 7.85
N GLU A 178 -0.44 -9.58 8.19
CA GLU A 178 -0.96 -10.87 7.70
C GLU A 178 -2.44 -11.03 8.06
N LYS A 179 -2.80 -10.75 9.32
CA LYS A 179 -4.18 -10.78 9.79
C LYS A 179 -5.11 -9.86 9.00
N LEU A 180 -4.75 -8.58 8.86
CA LEU A 180 -5.59 -7.62 8.16
C LEU A 180 -5.62 -7.84 6.65
N PHE A 181 -4.53 -8.26 6.02
CA PHE A 181 -4.54 -8.62 4.60
C PHE A 181 -5.37 -9.86 4.33
N SER A 182 -5.26 -10.90 5.16
CA SER A 182 -6.09 -12.10 5.03
C SER A 182 -7.56 -11.73 5.14
N TYR A 183 -7.92 -10.94 6.16
CA TYR A 183 -9.28 -10.42 6.34
C TYR A 183 -9.78 -9.67 5.10
N VAL A 184 -9.03 -8.68 4.60
CA VAL A 184 -9.45 -7.88 3.43
C VAL A 184 -9.59 -8.76 2.19
N THR A 185 -8.67 -9.71 2.00
CA THR A 185 -8.70 -10.61 0.85
C THR A 185 -9.96 -11.46 0.86
N ASP A 186 -10.28 -12.05 2.00
CA ASP A 186 -11.44 -12.93 2.14
C ASP A 186 -12.76 -12.13 2.11
N ASN A 187 -12.83 -10.98 2.78
CA ASN A 187 -14.04 -10.16 2.87
C ASN A 187 -14.44 -9.51 1.51
N TYR A 188 -13.45 -9.13 0.71
CA TYR A 188 -13.67 -8.51 -0.60
C TYR A 188 -13.51 -9.50 -1.77
N ASN A 189 -13.29 -10.79 -1.50
CA ASN A 189 -13.03 -11.84 -2.49
C ASN A 189 -11.92 -11.49 -3.48
N PHE A 190 -10.83 -10.89 -2.99
CA PHE A 190 -9.65 -10.61 -3.81
C PHE A 190 -8.84 -11.88 -4.06
N GLU A 191 -8.13 -11.91 -5.19
CA GLU A 191 -7.40 -13.10 -5.61
C GLU A 191 -6.08 -13.24 -4.83
N LYS A 192 -5.77 -14.48 -4.44
CA LYS A 192 -4.52 -14.85 -3.76
C LYS A 192 -3.52 -15.39 -4.77
N VAL A 193 -2.28 -14.97 -4.63
CA VAL A 193 -1.15 -15.48 -5.40
C VAL A 193 0.05 -15.71 -4.49
N THR A 194 0.98 -16.53 -4.94
CA THR A 194 2.25 -16.76 -4.24
C THR A 194 3.42 -16.32 -5.12
N ARG A 195 4.64 -16.43 -4.60
CA ARG A 195 5.85 -16.17 -5.40
C ARG A 195 6.06 -17.18 -6.53
N ASP A 196 5.49 -18.38 -6.37
CA ASP A 196 5.69 -19.51 -7.25
C ASP A 196 4.47 -19.76 -8.17
N ASP A 197 3.28 -19.39 -7.72
CA ASP A 197 2.05 -19.41 -8.53
C ASP A 197 1.39 -18.04 -8.58
N TYR A 198 1.64 -17.34 -9.69
CA TYR A 198 1.10 -16.02 -10.01
C TYR A 198 0.41 -16.00 -11.39
N ARG A 199 0.03 -17.17 -11.92
CA ARG A 199 -0.73 -17.31 -13.16
C ARG A 199 -2.02 -16.46 -13.21
N PRO A 200 -2.77 -16.27 -12.11
CA PRO A 200 -3.95 -15.41 -12.14
C PRO A 200 -3.63 -13.97 -12.57
N ILE A 201 -2.47 -13.44 -12.17
CA ILE A 201 -2.02 -12.12 -12.64
C ILE A 201 -1.76 -12.13 -14.15
N GLU A 202 -1.14 -13.19 -14.67
CA GLU A 202 -0.84 -13.33 -16.10
C GLU A 202 -2.10 -13.45 -16.97
N GLU A 203 -3.17 -14.06 -16.44
CA GLU A 203 -4.46 -14.17 -17.13
C GLU A 203 -5.17 -12.83 -17.27
N VAL A 204 -5.03 -11.94 -16.28
CA VAL A 204 -5.61 -10.59 -16.32
C VAL A 204 -4.90 -9.66 -17.31
N ILE A 205 -3.60 -9.87 -17.55
CA ILE A 205 -2.79 -9.01 -18.44
C ILE A 205 -3.00 -9.32 -19.93
N LYS A 206 -3.42 -10.55 -20.27
CA LYS A 206 -3.59 -11.03 -21.65
C LYS A 206 -4.85 -10.44 -22.29
#